data_AF-A0A5E7C0B2-F1
#
_entry.id   AF-A0A5E7C0B2-F1
#
_cell.length_a   1.000
_cell.length_b   1.000
_cell.length_c   1.000
_cell.angle_alpha   90.00
_cell.angle_beta   90.00
_cell.angle_gamma   90.00
#
_symmetry.space_group_name_H-M   'P 1'
#
loop_
_entity.id
_entity.type
_entity.pdbx_description
1 polymer ?
#
loop_
_entity_poly.entity_id
_entity_poly.type
_entity_poly.pdbx_seq_one_letter_code
_entity_poly.pdbx_strand_id
1 'polypeptide(L)'
;MFHLEQTNVLTALNAGAEVDAFLGNVVEIAIVTRDHQRTMDGLLKLGIGPWRVYTFSPHNTDNQTYHGEPAEFVLKVCFAQSGNMVWELMEPVSGPTIFADFLERHGEGIQHVAYDCNNIPFEDRIAELTRRGFKCVQSGSWMGVNHFAFFGTEADTTTVFETYAFPADWDYPEPESWYPPRA
;
A
#
# COMPACT_ATOMS: atom_id res chain seq x y z
N MET A 1 -10.88 -19.02 -29.69
CA MET A 1 -10.08 -18.09 -28.86
C MET A 1 -9.60 -18.90 -27.67
N PHE A 2 -8.30 -19.19 -27.55
CA PHE A 2 -7.79 -19.95 -26.42
C PHE A 2 -7.79 -19.03 -25.20
N HIS A 3 -8.59 -19.36 -24.19
CA HIS A 3 -8.47 -18.75 -22.87
C HIS A 3 -7.24 -19.37 -22.21
N LEU A 4 -6.22 -18.57 -21.96
CA LEU A 4 -5.12 -18.99 -21.09
C LEU A 4 -5.68 -19.01 -19.67
N GLU A 5 -5.90 -20.19 -19.11
CA GLU A 5 -6.33 -20.30 -17.72
C GLU A 5 -5.15 -20.08 -16.78
N GLN A 6 -5.18 -18.95 -16.05
CA GLN A 6 -4.16 -18.60 -15.05
C GLN A 6 -3.99 -19.68 -13.95
N THR A 7 -5.01 -20.51 -13.73
CA THR A 7 -5.01 -21.62 -12.77
C THR A 7 -3.84 -22.59 -12.98
N ASN A 8 -3.45 -22.86 -14.23
CA ASN A 8 -2.34 -23.76 -14.55
C ASN A 8 -0.99 -23.22 -14.05
N VAL A 9 -0.82 -21.90 -13.98
CA VAL A 9 0.41 -21.27 -13.49
C VAL A 9 0.50 -21.43 -11.98
N LEU A 10 -0.56 -21.12 -11.24
CA LEU A 10 -0.56 -21.21 -9.78
C LEU A 10 -0.31 -22.64 -9.28
N THR A 11 -0.94 -23.63 -9.93
CA THR A 11 -0.71 -25.05 -9.60
C THR A 11 0.74 -25.47 -9.86
N ALA A 12 1.34 -25.01 -10.97
CA ALA A 12 2.72 -25.33 -11.30
C ALA A 12 3.73 -24.70 -10.33
N LEU A 13 3.45 -23.50 -9.81
CA LEU A 13 4.36 -22.77 -8.93
C LEU A 13 4.40 -23.33 -7.49
N ASN A 14 3.29 -23.84 -6.97
CA ASN A 14 3.26 -24.38 -5.61
C ASN A 14 3.85 -25.81 -5.55
N ALA A 15 3.45 -26.70 -6.47
CA ALA A 15 3.90 -28.10 -6.56
C ALA A 15 3.91 -28.89 -5.22
N GLY A 16 3.17 -28.45 -4.19
CA GLY A 16 3.12 -29.09 -2.87
C GLY A 16 4.23 -28.66 -1.90
N ALA A 17 4.99 -27.60 -2.19
CA ALA A 17 5.96 -27.04 -1.26
C ALA A 17 5.26 -26.21 -0.18
N GLU A 18 5.53 -26.53 1.09
CA GLU A 18 5.04 -25.75 2.23
C GLU A 18 6.05 -24.68 2.63
N VAL A 19 5.59 -23.44 2.70
CA VAL A 19 6.27 -22.32 3.35
C VAL A 19 5.35 -21.78 4.43
N ASP A 20 5.94 -21.18 5.46
CA ASP A 20 5.17 -20.38 6.42
C ASP A 20 4.55 -19.19 5.68
N ALA A 21 3.25 -19.30 5.41
CA ALA A 21 2.46 -18.35 4.61
C ALA A 21 2.02 -17.13 5.44
N PHE A 22 2.83 -16.69 6.41
CA PHE A 22 2.51 -15.59 7.32
C PHE A 22 1.95 -14.34 6.62
N LEU A 23 2.56 -13.91 5.51
CA LEU A 23 2.12 -12.73 4.77
C LEU A 23 0.71 -12.87 4.16
N GLY A 24 0.21 -14.09 3.94
CA GLY A 24 -1.10 -14.31 3.34
C GLY A 24 -1.19 -13.78 1.91
N ASN A 25 -2.29 -13.10 1.59
CA ASN A 25 -2.55 -12.61 0.23
C ASN A 25 -1.94 -11.23 -0.01
N VAL A 26 -1.48 -11.02 -1.24
CA VAL A 26 -1.24 -9.68 -1.76
C VAL A 26 -2.59 -8.99 -1.95
N VAL A 27 -2.75 -7.81 -1.38
CA VAL A 27 -4.01 -7.03 -1.43
C VAL A 27 -3.86 -5.68 -2.10
N GLU A 28 -2.64 -5.15 -2.20
CA GLU A 28 -2.37 -3.86 -2.83
C GLU A 28 -0.99 -3.80 -3.49
N ILE A 29 -0.90 -3.06 -4.60
CA ILE A 29 0.35 -2.65 -5.23
C ILE A 29 0.35 -1.13 -5.30
N ALA A 30 1.44 -0.52 -4.84
CA ALA A 30 1.54 0.93 -4.78
C ALA A 30 2.65 1.49 -5.68
N ILE A 31 2.30 2.54 -6.40
CA ILE A 31 3.21 3.31 -7.25
C ILE A 31 3.48 4.65 -6.57
N VAL A 32 4.75 4.95 -6.33
CA VAL A 32 5.20 6.26 -5.88
C VAL A 32 5.46 7.15 -7.09
N THR A 33 4.88 8.36 -7.08
CA THR A 33 4.89 9.30 -8.21
C THR A 33 5.10 10.75 -7.72
N ARG A 34 5.61 11.61 -8.59
CA ARG A 34 5.71 13.07 -8.37
C ARG A 34 4.45 13.82 -8.79
N ASP A 35 3.59 13.16 -9.56
CA ASP A 35 2.33 13.71 -10.08
C ASP A 35 1.30 12.57 -10.18
N HIS A 36 0.39 12.51 -9.22
CA HIS A 36 -0.68 11.52 -9.16
C HIS A 36 -1.66 11.67 -10.33
N GLN A 37 -1.94 12.88 -10.82
CA GLN A 37 -2.90 13.09 -11.92
C GLN A 37 -2.36 12.52 -13.23
N ARG A 38 -1.10 12.84 -13.57
CA ARG A 38 -0.44 12.30 -14.77
C ARG A 38 -0.39 10.76 -14.72
N THR A 39 -0.15 10.18 -13.55
CA THR A 39 -0.08 8.73 -13.38
C THR A 39 -1.47 8.08 -13.47
N MET A 40 -2.50 8.67 -12.86
CA MET A 40 -3.89 8.22 -13.03
C MET A 40 -4.32 8.29 -14.49
N ASP A 41 -3.99 9.37 -15.22
CA ASP A 41 -4.25 9.50 -16.66
C ASP A 41 -3.64 8.36 -17.48
N GLY A 42 -2.41 7.97 -17.14
CA GLY A 42 -1.72 6.85 -17.77
C GLY A 42 -2.42 5.52 -17.49
N LEU A 43 -2.74 5.26 -16.22
CA LEU A 43 -3.37 4.02 -15.77
C LEU A 43 -4.82 3.88 -16.24
N LEU A 44 -5.56 4.98 -16.36
CA LEU A 44 -6.91 5.00 -16.93
C LEU A 44 -6.92 4.53 -18.39
N LYS A 45 -5.90 4.88 -19.19
CA LYS A 45 -5.75 4.39 -20.57
C LYS A 45 -5.56 2.87 -20.62
N LEU A 46 -5.06 2.28 -19.54
CA LEU A 46 -4.90 0.83 -19.38
C LEU A 46 -6.11 0.17 -18.70
N GLY A 47 -7.14 0.95 -18.34
CA GLY A 47 -8.36 0.45 -17.71
C GLY A 47 -8.33 0.35 -16.18
N ILE A 48 -7.35 0.97 -15.52
CA ILE A 48 -7.27 1.00 -14.05
C ILE A 48 -7.88 2.30 -13.54
N GLY A 49 -9.00 2.18 -12.82
CA GLY A 49 -9.82 3.26 -12.26
C GLY A 49 -11.28 2.80 -12.06
N PRO A 50 -12.20 3.70 -11.67
CA PRO A 50 -11.97 5.09 -11.28
C PRO A 50 -11.19 5.17 -9.95
N TRP A 51 -10.60 6.33 -9.71
CA TRP A 51 -9.76 6.60 -8.55
C TRP A 51 -10.48 7.44 -7.50
N ARG A 52 -10.22 7.12 -6.24
CA ARG A 52 -10.59 7.92 -5.05
C ARG A 52 -9.35 8.66 -4.59
N VAL A 53 -9.39 9.99 -4.52
CA VAL A 53 -8.24 10.82 -4.13
C VAL A 53 -8.42 11.36 -2.72
N TYR A 54 -7.40 11.21 -1.88
CA TYR A 54 -7.36 11.69 -0.50
C TYR A 54 -6.06 12.44 -0.20
N THR A 55 -6.10 13.29 0.83
CA THR A 55 -4.90 13.80 1.51
C THR A 55 -4.78 13.17 2.88
N PHE A 56 -3.66 12.52 3.15
CA PHE A 56 -3.29 12.07 4.48
C PHE A 56 -2.38 13.13 5.07
N SER A 57 -2.73 13.67 6.23
CA SER A 57 -2.03 14.79 6.88
C SER A 57 -2.09 14.66 8.40
N PRO A 58 -1.31 15.43 9.18
CA PRO A 58 -1.38 15.41 10.64
C PRO A 58 -2.77 15.75 11.22
N HIS A 59 -3.67 16.32 10.41
CA HIS A 59 -5.04 16.64 10.82
C HIS A 59 -5.99 15.44 10.84
N ASN A 60 -5.71 14.41 10.05
CA ASN A 60 -6.60 13.26 9.86
C ASN A 60 -5.88 11.91 9.93
N THR A 61 -4.56 11.93 10.17
CA THR A 61 -3.71 10.75 10.21
C THR A 61 -2.91 10.84 11.49
N ASP A 62 -3.32 10.09 12.50
CA ASP A 62 -2.70 10.08 13.82
C ASP A 62 -1.47 9.16 13.84
N ASN A 63 -0.66 9.26 14.89
CA ASN A 63 0.46 8.35 15.16
C ASN A 63 1.42 8.19 13.97
N GLN A 64 1.67 9.28 13.25
CA GLN A 64 2.60 9.29 12.14
C GLN A 64 4.04 9.08 12.65
N THR A 65 4.72 8.09 12.09
CA THR A 65 6.13 7.82 12.40
C THR A 65 6.94 7.63 11.13
N TYR A 66 8.22 7.97 11.21
CA TYR A 66 9.24 7.78 10.19
C TYR A 66 10.52 7.25 10.84
N HIS A 67 11.00 6.11 10.37
CA HIS A 67 12.14 5.38 10.94
C HIS A 67 12.09 5.17 12.47
N GLY A 68 10.89 4.95 13.00
CA GLY A 68 10.65 4.68 14.42
C GLY A 68 10.50 5.92 15.30
N GLU A 69 10.65 7.12 14.73
CA GLU A 69 10.48 8.39 15.43
C GLU A 69 9.16 9.07 15.02
N PRO A 70 8.48 9.80 15.91
CA PRO A 70 7.33 10.62 15.55
C PRO A 70 7.70 11.62 14.44
N ALA A 71 6.86 11.72 13.42
CA ALA A 71 7.07 12.63 12.30
C ALA A 71 5.74 13.12 11.74
N GLU A 72 5.69 14.37 11.30
CA GLU A 72 4.53 14.91 10.58
C GLU A 72 4.79 14.84 9.08
N PHE A 73 3.90 14.20 8.33
CA PHE A 73 3.99 14.13 6.87
C PHE A 73 2.64 14.31 6.19
N VAL A 74 2.69 14.74 4.93
CA VAL A 74 1.52 14.89 4.08
C VAL A 74 1.71 14.10 2.79
N LEU A 75 0.71 13.28 2.45
CA LEU A 75 0.67 12.44 1.26
C LEU A 75 -0.61 12.70 0.48
N LYS A 76 -0.50 12.72 -0.85
CA LYS A 76 -1.64 12.43 -1.73
C LYS A 76 -1.70 10.92 -1.93
N VAL A 77 -2.84 10.34 -1.59
CA VAL A 77 -3.09 8.89 -1.65
C VAL A 77 -4.29 8.65 -2.55
N CYS A 78 -4.11 7.86 -3.61
CA CYS A 78 -5.15 7.59 -4.59
C CYS A 78 -5.39 6.09 -4.72
N PHE A 79 -6.64 5.65 -4.63
CA PHE A 79 -6.99 4.23 -4.68
C PHE A 79 -7.90 3.90 -5.88
N ALA A 80 -7.59 2.82 -6.58
CA ALA A 80 -8.47 2.19 -7.57
C ALA A 80 -8.53 0.67 -7.35
N GLN A 81 -9.72 0.09 -7.43
CA GLN A 81 -9.89 -1.36 -7.31
C GLN A 81 -9.69 -2.05 -8.67
N SER A 82 -8.97 -3.17 -8.66
CA SER A 82 -8.86 -4.07 -9.81
C SER A 82 -9.04 -5.52 -9.34
N GLY A 83 -10.25 -6.06 -9.50
CA GLY A 83 -10.58 -7.40 -9.03
C GLY A 83 -10.54 -7.48 -7.50
N ASN A 84 -9.69 -8.36 -6.97
CA ASN A 84 -9.47 -8.57 -5.54
C ASN A 84 -8.31 -7.75 -4.95
N MET A 85 -7.72 -6.84 -5.73
CA MET A 85 -6.58 -6.03 -5.32
C MET A 85 -6.86 -4.54 -5.48
N VAL A 86 -6.10 -3.74 -4.74
CA VAL A 86 -6.06 -2.29 -4.84
C VAL A 86 -4.80 -1.85 -5.60
N TRP A 87 -4.97 -0.85 -6.46
CA TRP A 87 -3.88 -0.03 -6.96
C TRP A 87 -3.85 1.24 -6.14
N GLU A 88 -2.68 1.54 -5.57
CA GLU A 88 -2.43 2.76 -4.80
C GLU A 88 -1.45 3.66 -5.55
N LEU A 89 -1.71 4.97 -5.56
CA LEU A 89 -0.71 5.98 -5.88
C LEU A 89 -0.35 6.77 -4.63
N MET A 90 0.95 6.94 -4.43
CA MET A 90 1.53 7.68 -3.32
C MET A 90 2.36 8.85 -3.87
N GLU A 91 1.92 10.06 -3.58
CA GLU A 91 2.69 11.28 -3.87
C GLU A 91 3.05 11.99 -2.56
N PRO A 92 4.34 12.03 -2.17
CA PRO A 92 4.78 12.78 -1.01
C PRO A 92 4.67 14.28 -1.26
N VAL A 93 3.95 14.99 -0.38
CA VAL A 93 3.71 16.43 -0.48
C VAL A 93 4.64 17.21 0.45
N SER A 94 4.76 16.79 1.71
CA SER A 94 5.66 17.42 2.69
C SER A 94 6.01 16.49 3.84
N GLY A 95 7.08 16.82 4.57
CA GLY A 95 7.57 16.02 5.70
C GLY A 95 8.40 14.82 5.24
N PRO A 96 9.10 14.14 6.17
CA PRO A 96 9.91 12.98 5.85
C PRO A 96 9.02 11.76 5.60
N THR A 97 9.28 11.05 4.50
CA THR A 97 8.57 9.81 4.15
C THR A 97 9.48 8.88 3.36
N ILE A 98 9.29 7.57 3.52
CA ILE A 98 9.99 6.57 2.69
C ILE A 98 9.64 6.69 1.20
N PHE A 99 8.53 7.36 0.85
CA PHE A 99 8.14 7.63 -0.54
C PHE A 99 8.99 8.74 -1.14
N ALA A 100 9.27 9.80 -0.36
CA ALA A 100 10.21 10.85 -0.77
C ALA A 100 11.62 10.28 -0.96
N ASP A 101 12.07 9.43 -0.05
CA ASP A 101 13.38 8.75 -0.17
C ASP A 101 13.44 7.86 -1.41
N PHE A 102 12.34 7.15 -1.72
CA PHE A 102 12.26 6.33 -2.92
C PHE A 102 12.36 7.18 -4.19
N LEU A 103 11.64 8.30 -4.25
CA LEU A 103 11.73 9.23 -5.38
C LEU A 103 13.13 9.81 -5.57
N GLU A 104 13.86 10.08 -4.48
CA GLU A 104 15.23 10.58 -4.53
C GLU A 104 16.21 9.52 -5.03
N ARG A 105 16.12 8.29 -4.50
CA ARG A 105 17.07 7.21 -4.80
C ARG A 105 16.81 6.53 -6.14
N HIS A 106 15.55 6.37 -6.52
CA HIS A 106 15.13 5.49 -7.63
C HIS A 106 14.28 6.20 -8.70
N GLY A 107 13.69 7.35 -8.36
CA GLY A 107 12.67 7.97 -9.19
C GLY A 107 11.29 7.36 -8.95
N GLU A 108 10.41 7.43 -9.95
CA GLU A 108 9.02 6.97 -9.84
C GLU A 108 8.90 5.48 -10.18
N GLY A 109 7.96 4.77 -9.55
CA GLY A 109 7.76 3.34 -9.79
C GLY A 109 6.97 2.64 -8.70
N ILE A 110 6.83 1.31 -8.83
CA ILE A 110 6.25 0.46 -7.79
C ILE A 110 7.23 0.43 -6.60
N GLN A 111 6.75 0.75 -5.39
CA GLN A 111 7.59 0.86 -4.20
C GLN A 111 7.26 -0.23 -3.17
N HIS A 112 5.97 -0.45 -2.91
CA HIS A 112 5.52 -1.45 -1.95
C HIS A 112 4.41 -2.34 -2.46
N VAL A 113 4.30 -3.47 -1.76
CA VAL A 113 3.23 -4.45 -1.87
C VAL A 113 2.63 -4.63 -0.48
N ALA A 114 1.31 -4.50 -0.36
CA ALA A 114 0.62 -4.72 0.90
C ALA A 114 0.04 -6.13 1.00
N TYR A 115 0.08 -6.65 2.22
CA TYR A 115 -0.30 -8.02 2.56
C TYR A 115 -1.35 -8.04 3.68
N ASP A 116 -2.32 -8.95 3.57
CA ASP A 116 -3.39 -9.13 4.57
C ASP A 116 -2.91 -9.84 5.84
N CYS A 117 -1.72 -10.45 5.81
CA CYS A 117 -1.16 -11.27 6.88
C CYS A 117 -2.18 -12.29 7.44
N ASN A 118 -2.94 -12.93 6.55
CA ASN A 118 -4.02 -13.87 6.89
C ASN A 118 -5.11 -13.27 7.79
N ASN A 119 -5.27 -11.95 7.78
CA ASN A 119 -6.23 -11.20 8.60
C ASN A 119 -6.04 -11.39 10.12
N ILE A 120 -4.83 -11.73 10.58
CA ILE A 120 -4.53 -11.72 12.02
C ILE A 120 -4.60 -10.27 12.57
N PRO A 121 -4.73 -10.08 13.91
CA PRO A 121 -4.76 -8.76 14.52
C PRO A 121 -3.54 -7.89 14.13
N PHE A 122 -3.74 -6.58 13.97
CA PHE A 122 -2.72 -5.68 13.41
C PHE A 122 -1.42 -5.70 14.21
N GLU A 123 -1.52 -5.63 15.53
CA GLU A 123 -0.42 -5.70 16.49
C GLU A 123 0.40 -6.99 16.37
N ASP A 124 -0.27 -8.12 16.11
CA ASP A 124 0.40 -9.41 15.91
C ASP A 124 1.20 -9.42 14.59
N ARG A 125 0.71 -8.73 13.55
CA ARG A 125 1.46 -8.55 12.29
C ARG A 125 2.75 -7.77 12.53
N ILE A 126 2.67 -6.68 13.30
CA ILE A 126 3.84 -5.84 13.63
C ILE A 126 4.85 -6.64 14.45
N ALA A 127 4.37 -7.35 15.48
CA ALA A 127 5.21 -8.17 16.34
C ALA A 127 5.92 -9.28 15.54
N GLU A 128 5.21 -9.92 14.62
CA GLU A 128 5.76 -11.02 13.82
C GLU A 128 6.77 -10.53 12.77
N LEU A 129 6.50 -9.42 12.08
CA LEU A 129 7.49 -8.80 11.16
C LEU A 129 8.74 -8.34 11.91
N THR A 130 8.57 -7.78 13.11
CA THR A 130 9.68 -7.40 13.99
C THR A 130 10.48 -8.62 14.44
N ARG A 131 9.81 -9.72 14.84
CA ARG A 131 10.45 -10.99 15.21
C ARG A 131 11.25 -11.59 14.05
N ARG A 132 10.79 -11.38 12.81
CA ARG A 132 11.50 -11.77 11.57
C ARG A 132 12.66 -10.85 11.20
N GLY A 133 12.90 -9.78 11.96
CA GLY A 133 14.04 -8.87 11.79
C GLY A 133 13.73 -7.61 10.97
N PHE A 134 12.48 -7.40 10.55
CA PHE A 134 12.11 -6.23 9.77
C PHE A 134 11.62 -5.09 10.66
N LYS A 135 12.20 -3.91 10.48
CA LYS A 135 11.83 -2.71 11.23
C LYS A 135 10.65 -2.02 10.57
N CYS A 136 9.70 -1.52 11.37
CA CYS A 136 8.73 -0.55 10.90
C CYS A 136 9.46 0.77 10.55
N VAL A 137 9.34 1.22 9.30
CA VAL A 137 10.06 2.39 8.76
C VAL A 137 9.15 3.58 8.46
N GLN A 138 7.85 3.36 8.35
CA GLN A 138 6.82 4.39 8.23
C GLN A 138 5.51 3.83 8.79
N SER A 139 4.74 4.61 9.54
CA SER A 139 3.41 4.19 9.99
C SER A 139 2.48 5.37 10.21
N GLY A 140 1.19 5.07 10.37
CA GLY A 140 0.17 6.06 10.74
C GLY A 140 -1.19 5.42 10.96
N SER A 141 -2.16 6.23 11.36
CA SER A 141 -3.53 5.83 11.66
C SER A 141 -4.51 6.81 11.00
N TRP A 142 -4.95 6.49 9.78
CA TRP A 142 -5.92 7.33 9.07
C TRP A 142 -7.28 7.30 9.77
N MET A 143 -7.83 8.48 10.02
CA MET A 143 -9.02 8.72 10.85
C MET A 143 -8.94 8.06 12.24
N GLY A 144 -7.74 7.87 12.76
CA GLY A 144 -7.47 7.26 14.07
C GLY A 144 -7.71 5.75 14.16
N VAL A 145 -8.29 5.11 13.13
CA VAL A 145 -8.74 3.70 13.21
C VAL A 145 -8.29 2.83 12.03
N ASN A 146 -7.92 3.41 10.89
CA ASN A 146 -7.28 2.66 9.82
C ASN A 146 -5.76 2.72 10.00
N HIS A 147 -5.18 1.65 10.52
CA HIS A 147 -3.75 1.58 10.82
C HIS A 147 -2.97 1.01 9.64
N PHE A 148 -1.83 1.63 9.32
CA PHE A 148 -0.91 1.17 8.28
C PHE A 148 0.54 1.18 8.79
N ALA A 149 1.34 0.22 8.33
CA ALA A 149 2.74 0.10 8.67
C ALA A 149 3.56 -0.48 7.53
N PHE A 150 4.68 0.19 7.23
CA PHE A 150 5.65 -0.18 6.21
C PHE A 150 6.91 -0.74 6.84
N PHE A 151 7.47 -1.77 6.26
CA PHE A 151 8.62 -2.50 6.80
C PHE A 151 9.83 -2.42 5.88
N GLY A 152 10.98 -2.11 6.46
CA GLY A 152 12.28 -2.03 5.80
C GLY A 152 12.78 -3.39 5.33
N THR A 153 12.16 -3.91 4.28
CA THR A 153 12.38 -5.23 3.66
C THR A 153 13.17 -5.11 2.35
N GLU A 154 13.44 -3.89 1.90
CA GLU A 154 14.09 -3.58 0.62
C GLU A 154 15.49 -4.20 0.51
N ALA A 155 16.26 -4.24 1.61
CA ALA A 155 17.60 -4.82 1.61
C ALA A 155 17.59 -6.32 1.31
N ASP A 156 16.55 -7.03 1.74
CA ASP A 156 16.40 -8.48 1.58
C ASP A 156 15.60 -8.86 0.34
N THR A 157 14.66 -8.00 -0.09
CA THR A 157 13.62 -8.35 -1.08
C THR A 157 13.51 -7.37 -2.24
N THR A 158 14.32 -6.30 -2.27
CA THR A 158 14.28 -5.20 -3.26
C THR A 158 12.98 -4.38 -3.29
N THR A 159 12.05 -4.62 -2.38
CA THR A 159 10.78 -3.88 -2.27
C THR A 159 10.43 -3.66 -0.80
N VAL A 160 9.59 -2.67 -0.52
CA VAL A 160 9.00 -2.50 0.82
C VAL A 160 7.74 -3.35 0.92
N PHE A 161 7.49 -3.92 2.10
CA PHE A 161 6.25 -4.60 2.42
C PHE A 161 5.43 -3.76 3.37
N GLU A 162 4.14 -3.72 3.12
CA GLU A 162 3.14 -3.04 3.94
C GLU A 162 2.15 -4.04 4.53
N THR A 163 1.59 -3.69 5.68
CA THR A 163 0.29 -4.22 6.10
C THR A 163 -0.56 -3.09 6.68
N TYR A 164 -1.87 -3.18 6.47
CA TYR A 164 -2.86 -2.27 7.03
C TYR A 164 -4.06 -3.03 7.57
N ALA A 165 -4.79 -2.40 8.48
CA ALA A 165 -6.01 -2.93 9.07
C ALA A 165 -7.13 -1.88 9.05
N PHE A 166 -8.34 -2.35 8.75
CA PHE A 166 -9.57 -1.58 8.87
C PHE A 166 -10.43 -2.19 9.98
N PRO A 167 -11.16 -1.38 10.76
CA PRO A 167 -12.16 -1.91 11.68
C PRO A 167 -13.30 -2.59 10.90
N ALA A 168 -14.04 -3.50 11.55
CA ALA A 168 -15.08 -4.29 10.89
C ALA A 168 -16.25 -3.44 10.38
N ASP A 169 -16.50 -2.30 11.01
CA ASP A 169 -17.52 -1.31 10.67
C ASP A 169 -16.94 -0.12 9.90
N TRP A 170 -15.76 -0.30 9.26
CA TRP A 170 -15.14 0.75 8.46
C TRP A 170 -16.03 1.20 7.32
N ASP A 171 -16.44 2.46 7.38
CA ASP A 171 -17.05 3.16 6.26
C ASP A 171 -16.00 4.07 5.62
N TYR A 172 -15.74 3.85 4.33
CA TYR A 172 -14.75 4.64 3.62
C TYR A 172 -15.23 6.08 3.47
N PRO A 173 -14.47 7.09 3.96
CA PRO A 173 -14.81 8.49 3.79
C PRO A 173 -15.03 8.85 2.31
N GLU A 174 -15.91 9.82 2.04
CA GLU A 174 -16.04 10.37 0.69
C GLU A 174 -14.69 10.97 0.27
N PRO A 175 -14.15 10.63 -0.93
CA PRO A 175 -12.90 11.20 -1.37
C PRO A 175 -13.02 12.70 -1.62
N GLU A 176 -11.88 13.39 -1.55
CA GLU A 176 -11.79 14.80 -1.94
C GLU A 176 -12.18 14.98 -3.42
N SER A 177 -11.87 13.97 -4.24
CA SER A 177 -12.35 13.89 -5.62
C SER A 177 -12.39 12.46 -6.14
N TRP A 178 -13.29 12.23 -7.09
CA TRP A 178 -13.27 11.08 -7.98
C TRP A 178 -12.51 11.41 -9.25
N TYR A 179 -11.73 10.46 -9.76
CA TYR A 179 -10.96 10.64 -11.00
C TYR A 179 -11.13 9.44 -11.95
N PRO A 180 -11.78 9.61 -13.13
CA PRO A 180 -12.40 10.84 -13.58
C PRO A 180 -13.58 11.25 -12.69
N PRO A 181 -14.01 12.53 -12.74
CA PRO A 181 -15.18 13.00 -12.00
C PRO A 181 -16.42 12.15 -12.33
N ARG A 182 -17.18 11.79 -11.29
CA ARG A 182 -18.48 11.14 -11.47
C ARG A 182 -19.50 12.15 -12.03
N ALA A 183 -20.43 11.64 -12.84
CA ALA A 183 -21.56 12.42 -13.37
C ALA A 183 -22.63 12.67 -12.29
#